data_AF-W8ELB8-F1
#
_entry.id   AF-W8ELB8-F1
#
_cell.length_a   1.000
_cell.length_b   1.000
_cell.length_c   1.000
_cell.angle_alpha   90.00
_cell.angle_beta   90.00
_cell.angle_gamma   90.00
#
_symmetry.space_group_name_H-M   'P 1'
#
loop_
_entity.id
_entity.type
_entity.pdbx_description
1 polymer ?
#
loop_
_entity_poly.entity_id
_entity_poly.type
_entity_poly.pdbx_seq_one_letter_code
_entity_poly.pdbx_strand_id
1 'polypeptide(L)'
;SIYVAIGQKASTIANVVRKLEEHGALANTVVVVASASESAALQYLAPYAGCAMGEYFRDRGEDALIVYDDLSKQAVAYRQISLLLKRPPGREAFPGDVFYLHSRLLERAARVSEEYVERFTKGEVKGKTGSLTALPIIETQAGDVSAFVPTNVISITDGQIFL
;
A
#
# COMPACT_ATOMS: atom_id res chain seq x y z
N SER A 1 5.24 -5.20 -11.39
CA SER A 1 4.19 -4.46 -10.64
C SER A 1 3.68 -5.27 -9.47
N ILE A 2 3.10 -4.62 -8.47
CA ILE A 2 2.45 -5.26 -7.31
C ILE A 2 1.06 -4.64 -7.15
N TYR A 3 0.03 -5.46 -7.02
CA TYR A 3 -1.33 -5.03 -6.70
C TYR A 3 -1.75 -5.66 -5.37
N VAL A 4 -2.11 -4.84 -4.39
CA VAL A 4 -2.50 -5.27 -3.05
C VAL A 4 -3.98 -4.99 -2.85
N ALA A 5 -4.80 -6.04 -2.84
CA ALA A 5 -6.22 -5.96 -2.56
C ALA A 5 -6.50 -6.11 -1.04
N ILE A 6 -7.14 -5.12 -0.44
CA ILE A 6 -7.36 -4.97 1.00
C ILE A 6 -8.84 -4.79 1.26
N GLY A 7 -9.47 -5.76 1.90
CA GLY A 7 -10.90 -5.74 2.21
C GLY A 7 -11.80 -5.76 0.97
N GLN A 8 -11.27 -6.14 -0.20
CA GLN A 8 -12.05 -6.20 -1.44
C GLN A 8 -12.88 -7.49 -1.53
N LYS A 9 -13.97 -7.46 -2.29
CA LYS A 9 -14.79 -8.64 -2.56
C LYS A 9 -13.97 -9.64 -3.41
N ALA A 10 -14.00 -10.92 -3.03
CA ALA A 10 -13.26 -11.98 -3.75
C ALA A 10 -13.61 -12.03 -5.25
N SER A 11 -14.89 -11.79 -5.59
CA SER A 11 -15.34 -11.73 -6.99
C SER A 11 -14.74 -10.55 -7.77
N THR A 12 -14.59 -9.38 -7.12
CA THR A 12 -13.92 -8.21 -7.73
C THR A 12 -12.46 -8.52 -8.00
N ILE A 13 -11.76 -9.10 -7.02
CA ILE A 13 -10.35 -9.49 -7.14
C ILE A 13 -10.16 -10.49 -8.29
N ALA A 14 -11.00 -11.53 -8.35
CA ALA A 14 -10.96 -12.52 -9.43
C ALA A 14 -11.16 -11.88 -10.82
N ASN A 15 -12.06 -10.91 -10.93
CA ASN A 15 -12.26 -10.16 -12.18
C ASN A 15 -11.03 -9.31 -12.55
N VAL A 16 -10.36 -8.68 -11.57
CA VAL A 16 -9.12 -7.91 -11.80
C VAL A 16 -8.00 -8.84 -12.28
N VAL A 17 -7.78 -9.97 -11.61
CA VAL A 17 -6.75 -10.95 -12.00
C VAL A 17 -7.01 -11.48 -13.41
N ARG A 18 -8.25 -11.84 -13.73
CA ARG A 18 -8.63 -12.25 -15.09
C ARG A 18 -8.34 -11.15 -16.11
N LYS A 19 -8.64 -9.89 -15.80
CA LYS A 19 -8.35 -8.77 -16.71
C LYS A 19 -6.84 -8.55 -16.90
N LEU A 20 -6.04 -8.71 -15.85
CA LEU A 20 -4.57 -8.68 -15.95
C LEU A 20 -4.06 -9.81 -16.85
N GLU A 21 -4.64 -11.01 -16.75
CA GLU A 21 -4.27 -12.15 -17.59
C GLU A 21 -4.68 -11.94 -19.05
N GLU A 22 -5.92 -11.51 -19.31
CA GLU A 22 -6.46 -11.20 -20.65
C GLU A 22 -5.59 -10.20 -21.42
N HIS A 23 -4.97 -9.24 -20.71
CA HIS A 23 -4.10 -8.22 -21.32
C HIS A 23 -2.60 -8.55 -21.20
N GLY A 24 -2.23 -9.74 -20.74
CA GLY A 24 -0.84 -10.19 -20.61
C GLY A 24 -0.02 -9.49 -19.52
N ALA A 25 -0.66 -8.74 -18.63
CA ALA A 25 0.00 -8.03 -17.52
C ALA A 25 0.22 -8.92 -16.28
N LEU A 26 -0.51 -10.03 -16.14
CA LEU A 26 -0.38 -10.87 -14.95
C LEU A 26 1.04 -11.46 -14.77
N ALA A 27 1.71 -11.80 -15.86
CA ALA A 27 3.06 -12.38 -15.82
C ALA A 27 4.12 -11.47 -15.17
N ASN A 28 3.90 -10.15 -15.15
CA ASN A 28 4.79 -9.17 -14.53
C ASN A 28 4.22 -8.57 -13.23
N THR A 29 3.13 -9.13 -12.70
CA THR A 29 2.40 -8.56 -11.57
C THR A 29 2.28 -9.56 -10.42
N VAL A 30 2.77 -9.18 -9.25
CA VAL A 30 2.48 -9.87 -7.99
C VAL A 30 1.14 -9.39 -7.45
N VAL A 31 0.23 -10.30 -7.13
CA VAL A 31 -1.07 -9.97 -6.54
C VAL A 31 -1.10 -10.45 -5.09
N VAL A 32 -1.21 -9.51 -4.16
CA VAL A 32 -1.38 -9.79 -2.71
C VAL A 32 -2.83 -9.56 -2.36
N VAL A 33 -3.44 -10.53 -1.69
CA VAL A 33 -4.88 -10.50 -1.39
C VAL A 33 -5.12 -10.68 0.10
N ALA A 34 -5.86 -9.74 0.67
CA ALA A 34 -6.57 -9.88 1.93
C ALA A 34 -8.02 -9.43 1.71
N SER A 35 -8.88 -10.38 1.36
CA SER A 35 -10.30 -10.18 1.02
C SER A 35 -11.14 -9.67 2.19
N ALA A 36 -12.34 -9.17 1.88
CA ALA A 36 -13.31 -8.66 2.86
C ALA A 36 -13.69 -9.67 3.97
N SER A 37 -13.63 -10.97 3.68
CA SER A 37 -13.97 -12.05 4.62
C SER A 37 -12.83 -12.47 5.53
N GLU A 38 -11.60 -12.03 5.24
CA GLU A 38 -10.43 -12.38 6.04
C GLU A 38 -10.29 -11.51 7.28
N SER A 39 -9.41 -11.92 8.20
CA SER A 39 -9.25 -11.23 9.48
C SER A 39 -8.77 -9.78 9.29
N ALA A 40 -9.19 -8.90 10.20
CA ALA A 40 -8.72 -7.51 10.24
C ALA A 40 -7.18 -7.43 10.32
N ALA A 41 -6.52 -8.39 10.97
CA ALA A 41 -5.06 -8.46 11.05
C ALA A 41 -4.41 -8.70 9.69
N LEU A 42 -4.97 -9.61 8.87
CA LEU A 42 -4.49 -9.85 7.51
C LEU A 42 -4.69 -8.61 6.63
N GLN A 43 -5.88 -7.99 6.69
CA GLN A 43 -6.17 -6.76 5.93
C GLN A 43 -5.24 -5.60 6.33
N TYR A 44 -4.98 -5.42 7.62
CA TYR A 44 -4.06 -4.42 8.14
C TYR A 44 -2.61 -4.65 7.66
N LEU A 45 -2.14 -5.90 7.64
CA LEU A 45 -0.74 -6.23 7.32
C LEU A 45 -0.45 -6.39 5.82
N ALA A 46 -1.47 -6.69 5.00
CA ALA A 46 -1.28 -6.93 3.57
C ALA A 46 -0.52 -5.82 2.82
N PRO A 47 -0.74 -4.51 3.08
CA PRO A 47 0.03 -3.44 2.43
C PRO A 47 1.51 -3.48 2.78
N TYR A 48 1.86 -3.78 4.03
CA TYR A 48 3.25 -3.91 4.43
C TYR A 48 3.94 -5.10 3.77
N ALA A 49 3.22 -6.21 3.63
CA ALA A 49 3.71 -7.41 2.96
C ALA A 49 3.95 -7.15 1.45
N GLY A 50 2.98 -6.54 0.76
CA GLY A 50 3.14 -6.16 -0.64
C GLY A 50 4.27 -5.15 -0.85
N CYS A 51 4.39 -4.17 0.04
CA CYS A 51 5.49 -3.21 0.02
C CYS A 51 6.85 -3.91 0.18
N ALA A 52 6.99 -4.86 1.12
CA ALA A 52 8.22 -5.62 1.30
C ALA A 52 8.61 -6.43 0.04
N MET A 53 7.62 -6.97 -0.68
CA MET A 53 7.87 -7.63 -1.98
C MET A 53 8.37 -6.63 -3.04
N GLY A 54 7.87 -5.40 -3.05
CA GLY A 54 8.33 -4.33 -3.94
C GLY A 54 9.74 -3.83 -3.61
N GLU A 55 10.06 -3.71 -2.33
CA GLU A 55 11.39 -3.29 -1.86
C GLU A 55 12.50 -4.23 -2.33
N TYR A 56 12.21 -5.52 -2.51
CA TYR A 56 13.15 -6.48 -3.07
C TYR A 56 13.77 -5.99 -4.40
N PHE A 57 12.93 -5.43 -5.28
CA PHE A 57 13.34 -4.90 -6.59
C PHE A 57 14.05 -3.54 -6.45
N ARG A 58 13.48 -2.63 -5.65
CA ARG A 58 14.07 -1.31 -5.35
C ARG A 58 15.51 -1.45 -4.86
N ASP A 59 15.75 -2.35 -3.91
CA ASP A 59 17.05 -2.49 -3.26
C ASP A 59 18.08 -3.20 -4.15
N ARG A 60 17.65 -3.74 -5.31
CA ARG A 60 18.49 -4.38 -6.34
C ARG A 60 18.71 -3.51 -7.58
N GLY A 61 18.35 -2.23 -7.52
CA GLY A 61 18.53 -1.32 -8.65
C GLY A 61 17.52 -1.55 -9.79
N GLU A 62 16.37 -2.13 -9.46
CA GLU A 62 15.23 -2.29 -10.36
C GLU A 62 14.10 -1.34 -9.95
N ASP A 63 13.17 -1.11 -10.88
CA ASP A 63 12.00 -0.28 -10.67
C ASP A 63 10.76 -1.14 -10.47
N ALA A 64 9.98 -0.82 -9.43
CA ALA A 64 8.72 -1.46 -9.12
C ALA A 64 7.60 -0.42 -8.95
N LEU A 65 6.39 -0.82 -9.33
CA LEU A 65 5.16 -0.08 -9.09
C LEU A 65 4.27 -0.89 -8.16
N ILE A 66 3.75 -0.29 -7.10
CA ILE A 66 2.79 -0.89 -6.18
C ILE A 66 1.49 -0.08 -6.12
N VAL A 67 0.35 -0.77 -6.14
CA VAL A 67 -0.99 -0.18 -5.98
C VAL A 67 -1.64 -0.76 -4.71
N TYR A 68 -2.16 0.10 -3.84
CA TYR A 68 -2.86 -0.31 -2.62
C TYR A 68 -4.37 -0.06 -2.77
N ASP A 69 -5.18 -1.13 -2.75
CA ASP A 69 -6.63 -1.09 -3.02
C ASP A 69 -7.45 -1.72 -1.88
N ASP A 70 -7.82 -1.00 -0.82
CA ASP A 70 -7.53 0.42 -0.62
C ASP A 70 -7.11 0.72 0.83
N LEU A 71 -6.45 1.88 1.01
CA LEU A 71 -5.95 2.27 2.33
C LEU A 71 -7.06 2.77 3.27
N SER A 72 -8.23 3.15 2.75
CA SER A 72 -9.40 3.45 3.58
C SER A 72 -9.85 2.20 4.34
N LYS A 73 -9.91 1.04 3.66
CA LYS A 73 -10.23 -0.27 4.25
C LYS A 73 -9.12 -0.76 5.18
N GLN A 74 -7.85 -0.50 4.88
CA GLN A 74 -6.75 -0.78 5.82
C GLN A 74 -6.91 0.01 7.13
N ALA A 75 -7.24 1.30 7.06
CA ALA A 75 -7.44 2.14 8.25
C ALA A 75 -8.61 1.64 9.10
N VAL A 76 -9.72 1.22 8.46
CA VAL A 76 -10.87 0.63 9.16
C VAL A 76 -10.49 -0.67 9.86
N ALA A 77 -9.74 -1.56 9.20
CA ALA A 77 -9.26 -2.80 9.81
C ALA A 77 -8.33 -2.51 11.02
N TYR A 78 -7.43 -1.53 10.89
CA TYR A 78 -6.55 -1.11 12.00
C TYR A 78 -7.33 -0.50 13.16
N ARG A 79 -8.37 0.29 12.87
CA ARG A 79 -9.29 0.83 13.88
C ARG A 79 -9.99 -0.30 14.65
N GLN A 80 -10.50 -1.31 13.96
CA GLN A 80 -11.14 -2.46 14.60
C GLN A 80 -10.20 -3.16 15.59
N ILE A 81 -8.96 -3.45 15.17
CA ILE A 81 -7.94 -4.06 16.05
C ILE A 81 -7.66 -3.15 17.26
N SER A 82 -7.48 -1.85 17.02
CA SER A 82 -7.13 -0.90 18.08
C SER A 82 -8.23 -0.75 19.14
N LEU A 83 -9.49 -0.74 18.72
CA LEU A 83 -10.65 -0.66 19.63
C LEU A 83 -10.81 -1.95 20.44
N LEU A 84 -10.59 -3.12 19.82
CA LEU A 84 -10.60 -4.41 20.54
C LEU A 84 -9.51 -4.48 21.61
N LEU A 85 -8.36 -3.86 21.35
CA LEU A 85 -7.26 -3.70 22.31
C LEU A 85 -7.50 -2.58 23.33
N LYS A 86 -8.69 -1.95 23.34
CA LYS A 86 -9.06 -0.84 24.23
C LYS A 86 -8.10 0.36 24.15
N ARG A 87 -7.48 0.59 22.99
CA ARG A 87 -6.70 1.81 22.76
C ARG A 87 -7.64 3.02 22.70
N PRO A 88 -7.31 4.15 23.34
CA PRO A 88 -8.15 5.35 23.28
C PRO A 88 -8.37 5.84 21.84
N PRO A 89 -9.63 6.04 21.40
CA PRO A 89 -9.93 6.57 20.07
C PRO A 89 -9.85 8.11 20.03
N GLY A 90 -9.59 8.64 18.84
CA GLY A 90 -9.61 10.07 18.51
C GLY A 90 -10.71 10.43 17.51
N ARG A 91 -10.39 11.30 16.54
CA ARG A 91 -11.32 11.75 15.49
C ARG A 91 -11.85 10.57 14.68
N GLU A 92 -13.17 10.55 14.42
CA GLU A 92 -13.86 9.47 13.68
C GLU A 92 -13.61 8.05 14.25
N ALA A 93 -13.34 7.98 15.56
CA ALA A 93 -13.00 6.77 16.31
C ALA A 93 -11.71 6.04 15.87
N PHE A 94 -10.87 6.67 15.05
CA PHE A 94 -9.55 6.11 14.70
C PHE A 94 -8.55 6.24 15.86
N PRO A 95 -7.58 5.33 15.99
CA PRO A 95 -6.52 5.47 16.97
C PRO A 95 -5.61 6.66 16.63
N GLY A 96 -4.97 7.26 17.64
CA GLY A 96 -4.13 8.46 17.45
C GLY A 96 -2.93 8.26 16.50
N ASP A 97 -2.50 7.03 16.29
CA ASP A 97 -1.38 6.65 15.41
C ASP A 97 -1.83 6.22 14.00
N VAL A 98 -3.08 6.48 13.59
CA VAL A 98 -3.55 6.19 12.22
C VAL A 98 -2.79 6.99 11.14
N PHE A 99 -2.26 8.17 11.47
CA PHE A 99 -1.34 8.87 10.57
C PHE A 99 -0.05 8.07 10.39
N TYR A 100 0.53 7.60 11.50
CA TYR A 100 1.76 6.81 11.50
C TYR A 100 1.62 5.46 10.81
N LEU A 101 0.40 4.91 10.75
CA LEU A 101 0.07 3.73 9.96
C LEU A 101 0.43 3.95 8.48
N HIS A 102 -0.13 4.98 7.86
CA HIS A 102 0.06 5.23 6.44
C HIS A 102 1.41 5.90 6.15
N SER A 103 1.91 6.77 7.02
CA SER A 103 3.19 7.46 6.76
C SER A 103 4.34 6.47 6.65
N ARG A 104 4.54 5.58 7.64
CA ARG A 104 5.62 4.58 7.59
C ARG A 104 5.47 3.58 6.44
N LEU A 105 4.26 3.41 5.89
CA LEU A 105 4.02 2.56 4.74
C LEU A 105 4.43 3.26 3.45
N LEU A 106 3.94 4.50 3.25
CA LEU A 106 4.14 5.24 2.01
C LEU A 106 5.55 5.83 1.89
N GLU A 107 6.20 6.17 3.00
CA GLU A 107 7.61 6.59 3.04
C GLU A 107 8.59 5.51 2.55
N ARG A 108 8.14 4.24 2.43
CA ARG A 108 8.96 3.17 1.82
C ARG A 108 8.96 3.23 0.29
N ALA A 109 8.01 3.93 -0.31
CA ALA A 109 7.95 4.15 -1.74
C ALA A 109 8.87 5.31 -2.12
N ALA A 110 10.12 4.98 -2.46
CA ALA A 110 11.16 5.96 -2.72
C ALA A 110 12.10 5.48 -3.83
N ARG A 111 12.88 6.44 -4.36
CA ARG A 111 14.06 6.16 -5.19
C ARG A 111 15.31 6.16 -4.32
N VAL A 112 16.13 5.12 -4.45
CA VAL A 112 17.40 4.99 -3.74
C VAL A 112 18.58 5.39 -4.63
N SER A 113 19.65 5.90 -4.01
CA SER A 113 20.88 6.26 -4.72
C SER A 113 21.66 5.04 -5.20
N GLU A 114 22.57 5.25 -6.15
CA GLU A 114 23.45 4.19 -6.65
C GLU A 114 24.32 3.60 -5.54
N GLU A 115 24.84 4.46 -4.64
CA GLU A 115 25.64 4.03 -3.48
C GLU A 115 24.85 3.11 -2.55
N TYR A 116 23.57 3.39 -2.33
CA TYR A 116 22.70 2.53 -1.53
C TYR A 116 22.58 1.13 -2.15
N VAL A 117 22.29 1.06 -3.46
CA VAL A 117 22.13 -0.21 -4.18
C VAL A 117 23.44 -0.98 -4.19
N GLU A 118 24.57 -0.33 -4.47
CA GLU A 118 25.88 -1.00 -4.46
C GLU A 118 26.21 -1.57 -3.08
N ARG A 119 25.95 -0.80 -2.01
CA ARG A 119 26.14 -1.26 -0.63
C ARG A 119 25.20 -2.41 -0.27
N PHE A 120 23.92 -2.32 -0.62
CA PHE A 120 22.92 -3.35 -0.29
C PHE A 120 23.21 -4.67 -1.02
N THR A 121 23.56 -4.58 -2.30
CA THR A 121 23.89 -5.74 -3.16
C THR A 121 25.35 -6.20 -3.02
N LYS A 122 26.11 -5.63 -2.07
CA LYS A 122 27.53 -5.99 -1.80
C LYS A 122 28.42 -5.90 -3.04
N GLY A 123 28.16 -4.92 -3.90
CA GLY A 123 28.92 -4.70 -5.14
C GLY A 123 28.49 -5.55 -6.33
N GLU A 124 27.46 -6.40 -6.20
CA GLU A 124 26.91 -7.18 -7.33
C GLU A 124 26.22 -6.28 -8.37
N VAL A 125 25.55 -5.22 -7.92
CA VAL A 125 24.90 -4.24 -8.79
C VAL A 125 25.62 -2.90 -8.65
N LYS A 126 26.08 -2.34 -9.77
CA LYS A 126 26.83 -1.06 -9.82
C LYS A 126 26.23 -0.10 -10.83
N GLY A 127 26.29 1.19 -10.52
CA GLY A 127 25.83 2.26 -11.42
C GLY A 127 24.32 2.23 -11.71
N LYS A 128 23.52 1.67 -10.80
CA LYS A 128 22.06 1.61 -10.92
C LYS A 128 21.39 2.18 -9.68
N THR A 129 20.31 2.92 -9.90
CA THR A 129 19.33 3.28 -8.86
C THR A 129 18.13 2.36 -8.97
N GLY A 130 17.46 2.06 -7.87
CA GLY A 130 16.15 1.41 -7.90
C GLY A 130 15.06 2.32 -7.35
N SER A 131 13.82 2.02 -7.68
CA SER A 131 12.67 2.80 -7.20
C SER A 131 11.46 1.92 -6.89
N LEU A 132 10.69 2.34 -5.89
CA LEU A 132 9.36 1.81 -5.62
C LEU A 132 8.37 2.97 -5.73
N THR A 133 7.60 3.00 -6.81
CA THR A 133 6.51 3.95 -7.01
C THR A 133 5.24 3.39 -6.38
N ALA A 134 4.53 4.18 -5.58
CA ALA A 134 3.27 3.76 -4.94
C ALA A 134 2.08 4.59 -5.40
N LEU A 135 0.97 3.92 -5.72
CA LEU A 135 -0.33 4.54 -6.02
C LEU A 135 -1.36 4.05 -4.98
N PRO A 136 -1.51 4.76 -3.85
CA PRO A 136 -2.54 4.43 -2.87
C PRO A 136 -3.93 4.87 -3.35
N ILE A 137 -4.92 3.99 -3.21
CA ILE A 137 -6.34 4.33 -3.42
C ILE A 137 -6.95 4.72 -2.07
N ILE A 138 -7.72 5.81 -2.10
CA ILE A 138 -8.51 6.29 -0.96
C ILE A 138 -9.96 6.47 -1.42
N GLU A 139 -10.86 5.73 -0.79
CA GLU A 139 -12.29 5.91 -0.96
C GLU A 139 -12.77 7.09 -0.10
N THR A 140 -13.44 8.08 -0.70
CA THR A 140 -14.11 9.19 -0.01
C THR A 140 -15.62 8.95 0.01
N GLN A 141 -16.28 9.39 1.09
CA GLN A 141 -17.74 9.28 1.21
C GLN A 141 -18.39 10.58 0.71
N ALA A 142 -19.31 10.47 -0.25
CA ALA A 142 -20.02 11.63 -0.84
C ALA A 142 -19.09 12.76 -1.34
N GLY A 143 -17.86 12.43 -1.74
CA GLY A 143 -16.87 13.43 -2.19
C GLY A 143 -16.27 14.27 -1.07
N ASP A 144 -16.45 13.92 0.21
CA ASP A 144 -15.82 14.62 1.33
C ASP A 144 -14.32 14.30 1.41
N VAL A 145 -13.52 15.18 0.84
CA VAL A 145 -12.05 15.12 0.86
C VAL A 145 -11.45 15.61 2.18
N SER A 146 -12.25 16.22 3.06
CA SER A 146 -11.82 16.81 4.33
C SER A 146 -11.94 15.85 5.52
N ALA A 147 -12.44 14.63 5.27
CA ALA A 147 -12.48 13.55 6.24
C ALA A 147 -11.06 13.18 6.73
N PHE A 148 -10.99 12.58 7.92
CA PHE A 148 -9.72 12.43 8.64
C PHE A 148 -8.69 11.57 7.89
N VAL A 149 -9.09 10.40 7.39
CA VAL A 149 -8.17 9.50 6.68
C VAL A 149 -7.73 10.07 5.31
N PRO A 150 -8.63 10.58 4.44
CA PRO A 150 -8.24 11.23 3.19
C PRO A 150 -7.26 12.38 3.40
N THR A 151 -7.53 13.28 4.36
CA THR A 151 -6.64 14.42 4.65
C THR A 151 -5.24 13.96 5.07
N ASN A 152 -5.15 12.91 5.91
CA ASN A 152 -3.87 12.36 6.34
C ASN A 152 -3.06 11.83 5.16
N VAL A 153 -3.68 11.08 4.25
CA VAL A 153 -2.96 10.50 3.10
C VAL A 153 -2.53 11.58 2.11
N ILE A 154 -3.37 12.59 1.86
CA ILE A 154 -3.00 13.77 1.04
C ILE A 154 -1.76 14.45 1.60
N SER A 155 -1.63 14.55 2.93
CA SER A 155 -0.45 15.17 3.57
C SER A 155 0.82 14.31 3.53
N ILE A 156 0.72 13.04 3.12
CA ILE A 156 1.86 12.12 3.02
C ILE A 156 2.33 11.97 1.57
N THR A 157 1.39 11.90 0.62
CA THR A 157 1.71 11.68 -0.80
C THR A 157 2.22 12.95 -1.48
N ASP A 158 3.10 12.80 -2.47
CA ASP A 158 3.65 13.91 -3.26
C ASP A 158 2.68 14.54 -4.28
N GLY A 159 1.44 14.07 -4.31
CA GLY A 159 0.39 14.55 -5.20
C GLY A 159 -0.82 13.62 -5.21
N GLN A 160 -1.87 14.03 -5.91
CA GLN A 160 -3.13 13.30 -5.94
C GLN A 160 -3.86 13.46 -7.27
N ILE A 161 -4.66 12.44 -7.60
CA ILE A 161 -5.58 12.42 -8.75
C ILE A 161 -6.98 12.27 -8.19
N PHE A 162 -7.84 13.28 -8.40
CA PHE A 162 -9.26 13.22 -8.05
C PHE A 162 -10.07 12.73 -9.24
N LEU A 163 -11.04 11.85 -8.97
CA LEU A 163 -11.95 11.25 -9.94
C LEU A 163 -13.39 11.64 -9.63
#